data_AF-A0A351JN82-F1
#
_entry.id   AF-A0A351JN82-F1
#
_cell.length_a   1.000
_cell.length_b   1.000
_cell.length_c   1.000
_cell.angle_alpha   90.00
_cell.angle_beta   90.00
_cell.angle_gamma   90.00
#
_symmetry.space_group_name_H-M   'P 1'
#
loop_
_entity.id
_entity.type
_entity.pdbx_description
1 polymer ?
#
loop_
_entity_poly.entity_id
_entity_poly.type
_entity_poly.pdbx_seq_one_letter_code
_entity_poly.pdbx_strand_id
1 'polypeptide(L)'
;MPGDREKRGLLQVPVEHIDPTAFDAVLLVEAMGRTAFQARNLARACEVYHQMLDDRDCTIVLCLAGSLVSAGLGRTIAVLLEHGMTDAVVATGANIVDQD
;
A
#
# COMPACT_ATOMS: atom_id res chain seq x y z
N MET A 1 -22.43 16.72 23.77
CA MET A 1 -23.63 16.00 23.29
C MET A 1 -23.58 14.55 23.76
N PRO A 2 -24.70 13.85 24.02
CA PRO A 2 -24.68 12.42 24.28
C PRO A 2 -24.22 11.71 23.00
N GLY A 3 -22.97 11.24 22.98
CA GLY A 3 -22.29 10.69 21.79
C GLY A 3 -20.81 11.07 21.69
N ASP A 4 -20.37 12.16 22.33
CA ASP A 4 -18.96 12.60 22.27
C ASP A 4 -18.01 11.63 23.01
N ARG A 5 -18.48 10.98 24.07
CA ARG A 5 -17.67 10.03 24.86
C ARG A 5 -17.43 8.72 24.13
N GLU A 6 -18.41 8.28 23.33
CA GLU A 6 -18.35 7.06 22.52
C GLU A 6 -17.47 7.29 21.29
N LYS A 7 -17.61 8.43 20.60
CA LYS A 7 -16.73 8.85 19.50
C LYS A 7 -15.26 8.97 19.92
N ARG A 8 -14.99 9.52 21.12
CA ARG A 8 -13.62 9.60 21.69
C ARG A 8 -13.04 8.23 22.02
N GLY A 9 -13.85 7.18 22.15
CA GLY A 9 -13.37 5.81 22.31
C GLY A 9 -12.90 5.17 21.00
N LEU A 10 -13.48 5.57 19.87
CA LEU A 10 -13.19 5.00 18.55
C LEU A 10 -11.88 5.50 17.92
N LEU A 11 -11.34 6.62 18.39
CA LEU A 11 -10.14 7.28 17.84
C LEU A 11 -8.91 7.16 18.76
N GLN A 12 -8.91 6.23 19.72
CA GLN A 12 -7.81 6.10 20.69
C GLN A 12 -6.61 5.32 20.19
N VAL A 13 -6.80 4.47 19.17
CA VAL A 13 -5.73 3.65 18.63
C VAL A 13 -5.09 4.42 17.46
N PRO A 14 -3.80 4.80 17.56
CA PRO A 14 -3.12 5.50 16.48
C PRO A 14 -2.99 4.57 15.26
N VAL A 15 -2.99 5.17 14.07
CA VAL A 15 -2.65 4.46 12.84
C VAL A 15 -1.15 4.22 12.84
N GLU A 16 -0.74 2.99 12.58
CA GLU A 16 0.67 2.61 12.45
C GLU A 16 1.01 2.39 10.98
N HIS A 17 2.18 2.86 10.57
CA HIS A 17 2.66 2.62 9.22
C HIS A 17 3.14 1.18 9.06
N ILE A 18 2.69 0.52 8.00
CA ILE A 18 3.22 -0.80 7.63
C ILE A 18 4.63 -0.63 7.10
N ASP A 19 5.58 -1.33 7.70
CA ASP A 19 6.92 -1.51 7.14
C ASP A 19 6.94 -2.79 6.29
N PRO A 20 6.98 -2.69 4.95
CA PRO A 20 7.00 -3.87 4.08
C PRO A 20 8.31 -4.68 4.19
N THR A 21 9.34 -4.15 4.85
CA THR A 21 10.64 -4.81 5.03
C THR A 21 10.74 -5.62 6.33
N ALA A 22 9.76 -5.47 7.22
CA ALA A 22 9.76 -6.10 8.54
C ALA A 22 9.51 -7.62 8.51
N PHE A 23 9.00 -8.16 7.40
CA PHE A 23 8.76 -9.60 7.23
C PHE A 23 8.81 -10.02 5.77
N ASP A 24 9.12 -11.30 5.53
CA ASP A 24 9.07 -11.89 4.19
C ASP A 24 7.66 -12.40 3.87
N ALA A 25 7.00 -11.74 2.92
CA ALA A 25 5.64 -12.07 2.47
C ALA A 25 5.63 -12.99 1.23
N VAL A 26 6.76 -13.29 0.61
CA VAL A 26 6.82 -13.93 -0.71
C VAL A 26 6.15 -15.30 -0.71
N LEU A 27 6.55 -16.18 0.21
CA LEU A 27 5.99 -17.52 0.34
C LEU A 27 4.48 -17.52 0.63
N LEU A 28 3.99 -16.50 1.35
CA LEU A 28 2.58 -16.35 1.63
C LEU A 28 1.81 -15.99 0.34
N VAL A 29 2.29 -15.01 -0.41
CA VAL A 29 1.65 -14.56 -1.67
C VAL A 29 1.64 -15.68 -2.71
N GLU A 30 2.74 -16.44 -2.84
CA GLU A 30 2.79 -17.62 -3.71
C GLU A 30 1.75 -18.68 -3.32
N ALA A 31 1.61 -18.95 -2.01
CA ALA A 31 0.57 -19.85 -1.53
C ALA A 31 -0.83 -19.32 -1.84
N MET A 32 -1.06 -18.00 -1.72
CA MET A 32 -2.34 -17.35 -2.06
C MET A 32 -2.72 -17.55 -3.53
N GLY A 33 -1.75 -17.65 -4.46
CA GLY A 33 -2.00 -17.97 -5.87
C GLY A 33 -2.71 -19.32 -6.09
N ARG A 34 -2.50 -20.29 -5.19
CA ARG A 34 -3.15 -21.62 -5.22
C ARG A 34 -4.53 -21.64 -4.53
N THR A 35 -4.97 -20.52 -3.96
CA THR A 35 -6.29 -20.39 -3.30
C THR A 35 -7.30 -19.73 -4.25
N ALA A 36 -8.41 -19.16 -3.76
CA ALA A 36 -9.50 -18.60 -4.55
C ALA A 36 -9.85 -17.15 -4.17
N PHE A 37 -10.73 -16.52 -4.94
CA PHE A 37 -11.22 -15.14 -4.73
C PHE A 37 -10.08 -14.11 -4.72
N GLN A 38 -10.11 -13.17 -3.76
CA GLN A 38 -9.16 -12.05 -3.72
C GLN A 38 -7.73 -12.49 -3.43
N ALA A 39 -7.53 -13.63 -2.76
CA ALA A 39 -6.19 -14.14 -2.52
C ALA A 39 -5.48 -14.50 -3.84
N ARG A 40 -6.19 -15.14 -4.79
CA ARG A 40 -5.66 -15.41 -6.14
C ARG A 40 -5.43 -14.14 -6.95
N ASN A 41 -6.33 -13.16 -6.82
CA ASN A 41 -6.17 -11.87 -7.50
C ASN A 41 -4.94 -11.10 -7.01
N LEU A 42 -4.69 -11.11 -5.69
CA LEU A 42 -3.50 -10.47 -5.11
C LEU A 42 -2.22 -11.11 -5.63
N ALA A 43 -2.13 -12.45 -5.60
CA ALA A 43 -0.97 -13.17 -6.13
C ALA A 43 -0.70 -12.83 -7.60
N ARG A 44 -1.76 -12.83 -8.43
CA ARG A 44 -1.64 -12.43 -9.85
C ARG A 44 -1.19 -10.97 -10.01
N ALA A 45 -1.69 -10.06 -9.19
CA ALA A 45 -1.28 -8.65 -9.24
C ALA A 45 0.22 -8.50 -8.90
N CYS A 46 0.71 -9.24 -7.91
CA CYS A 46 2.14 -9.29 -7.58
C CYS A 46 2.98 -9.86 -8.73
N GLU A 47 2.52 -10.93 -9.39
CA GLU A 47 3.20 -11.51 -10.57
C GLU A 47 3.30 -10.50 -11.72
N VAL A 48 2.21 -9.80 -12.05
CA VAL A 48 2.21 -8.77 -13.10
C VAL A 48 3.15 -7.63 -12.74
N TYR A 49 3.11 -7.15 -11.49
CA TYR A 49 3.99 -6.08 -11.05
C TYR A 49 5.47 -6.51 -11.05
N HIS A 50 5.77 -7.75 -10.69
CA HIS A 50 7.13 -8.30 -10.79
C HIS A 50 7.64 -8.31 -12.24
N GLN A 51 6.79 -8.70 -13.19
CA GLN A 51 7.13 -8.64 -14.62
C GLN A 51 7.38 -7.20 -15.10
N MET A 52 6.61 -6.23 -14.61
CA MET A 52 6.84 -4.82 -14.91
C MET A 52 8.20 -4.32 -14.35
N LEU A 53 8.61 -4.79 -13.17
CA LEU A 53 9.90 -4.44 -12.57
C LEU A 53 11.09 -5.07 -13.31
N ASP A 54 10.92 -6.28 -13.85
CA ASP A 54 11.97 -6.97 -14.60
C ASP A 54 12.18 -6.41 -16.01
N ASP A 55 11.16 -5.75 -16.57
CA ASP A 55 11.19 -5.14 -17.90
C ASP A 55 11.75 -3.70 -17.85
N ARG A 56 12.97 -3.52 -18.35
CA ARG A 56 13.66 -2.22 -18.37
C ARG A 56 13.04 -1.19 -19.32
N ASP A 57 12.23 -1.63 -20.28
CA ASP A 57 11.53 -0.75 -21.20
C ASP A 57 10.11 -0.42 -20.69
N CYS A 58 9.71 -0.96 -19.54
CA CYS A 58 8.44 -0.67 -18.89
C CYS A 58 8.53 0.60 -18.03
N THR A 59 7.56 1.50 -18.16
CA THR A 59 7.38 2.64 -17.26
C THR A 59 6.27 2.35 -16.26
N ILE A 60 6.59 2.44 -14.98
CA ILE A 60 5.70 2.16 -13.86
C ILE A 60 5.12 3.46 -13.30
N VAL A 61 3.81 3.64 -13.46
CA VAL A 61 3.07 4.78 -12.92
C VAL A 61 2.25 4.33 -11.71
N LEU A 62 2.58 4.83 -10.52
CA LEU A 62 1.86 4.56 -9.28
C LEU A 62 0.71 5.54 -9.08
N CYS A 63 -0.52 5.04 -9.17
CA CYS A 63 -1.74 5.83 -9.00
C CYS A 63 -2.30 5.67 -7.58
N LEU A 64 -2.28 6.75 -6.79
CA LEU A 64 -2.71 6.76 -5.38
C LEU A 64 -4.07 7.47 -5.25
N ALA A 65 -5.11 6.68 -4.98
CA ALA A 65 -6.46 7.18 -4.69
C ALA A 65 -6.69 7.32 -3.17
N GLY A 66 -7.59 8.21 -2.76
CA GLY A 66 -7.94 8.39 -1.34
C GLY A 66 -6.81 9.02 -0.52
N SER A 67 -6.75 8.71 0.79
CA SER A 67 -5.67 9.16 1.71
C SER A 67 -4.90 7.97 2.29
N LEU A 68 -4.07 7.34 1.45
CA LEU A 68 -3.35 6.10 1.79
C LEU A 68 -2.24 6.34 2.81
N VAL A 69 -1.58 7.49 2.74
CA VAL A 69 -0.51 7.84 3.68
C VAL A 69 -1.09 7.99 5.09
N SER A 70 -2.18 8.75 5.27
CA SER A 70 -2.91 8.84 6.56
C SER A 70 -3.52 7.50 7.01
N ALA A 71 -3.72 6.55 6.07
CA ALA A 71 -4.20 5.20 6.37
C ALA A 71 -3.07 4.20 6.71
N GLY A 72 -1.82 4.65 6.83
CA GLY A 72 -0.70 3.81 7.27
C GLY A 72 0.18 3.26 6.13
N LEU A 73 -0.04 3.63 4.87
CA LEU A 73 0.76 3.12 3.74
C LEU A 73 1.92 4.03 3.34
N GLY A 74 2.14 5.13 4.06
CA GLY A 74 3.24 6.07 3.80
C GLY A 74 4.61 5.41 3.69
N ARG A 75 4.98 4.56 4.68
CA ARG A 75 6.26 3.85 4.65
C ARG A 75 6.36 2.89 3.48
N THR A 76 5.31 2.16 3.15
CA THR A 76 5.27 1.27 1.97
C THR A 76 5.53 2.03 0.68
N ILE A 77 4.85 3.17 0.47
CA ILE A 77 5.04 4.02 -0.72
C ILE A 77 6.48 4.54 -0.77
N ALA A 78 7.03 5.00 0.36
CA ALA A 78 8.41 5.47 0.43
C ALA A 78 9.41 4.39 0.01
N VAL A 79 9.25 3.15 0.49
CA VAL A 79 10.13 2.03 0.12
C VAL A 79 10.11 1.75 -1.38
N LEU A 80 8.93 1.80 -2.03
CA LEU A 80 8.83 1.63 -3.49
C LEU A 80 9.62 2.71 -4.24
N LEU A 81 9.52 3.97 -3.81
CA LEU A 81 10.23 5.10 -4.43
C LEU A 81 11.74 5.02 -4.18
N GLU A 82 12.16 4.71 -2.95
CA GLU A 82 13.56 4.59 -2.54
C GLU A 82 14.31 3.53 -3.37
N HIS A 83 13.63 2.46 -3.79
CA HIS A 83 14.21 1.35 -4.54
C HIS A 83 13.99 1.43 -6.06
N GLY A 84 13.46 2.55 -6.56
CA GLY A 84 13.22 2.73 -8.00
C GLY A 84 12.15 1.80 -8.56
N MET A 85 11.19 1.38 -7.73
CA MET A 85 10.09 0.48 -8.12
C MET A 85 8.90 1.24 -8.72
N THR A 86 9.05 2.53 -9.00
CA THR A 86 8.04 3.43 -9.56
C THR A 86 8.75 4.60 -10.24
N ASP A 87 8.33 4.95 -11.46
CA ASP A 87 8.92 6.03 -12.25
C ASP A 87 8.16 7.35 -12.11
N ALA A 88 6.83 7.27 -11.98
CA ALA A 88 5.97 8.44 -11.82
C ALA A 88 4.85 8.17 -10.82
N VAL A 89 4.45 9.20 -10.08
CA VAL A 89 3.34 9.13 -9.12
C VAL A 89 2.22 10.06 -9.55
N VAL A 90 0.99 9.53 -9.58
CA VAL A 90 -0.24 10.31 -9.76
C VAL A 90 -1.09 10.12 -8.52
N ALA A 91 -1.29 11.20 -7.75
CA ALA A 91 -1.98 11.13 -6.47
C ALA A 91 -3.07 12.21 -6.34
N THR A 92 -4.08 11.92 -5.53
CA THR A 92 -4.97 12.96 -4.99
C THR A 92 -4.19 13.89 -4.07
N GLY A 93 -4.68 15.12 -3.88
CA GLY A 93 -4.05 16.08 -2.96
C GLY A 93 -3.91 15.54 -1.53
N ALA A 94 -4.84 14.70 -1.07
CA ALA A 94 -4.84 14.13 0.28
C ALA A 94 -3.51 13.43 0.64
N ASN A 95 -2.92 12.66 -0.29
CA ASN A 95 -1.64 11.98 -0.05
C ASN A 95 -0.42 12.92 0.01
N ILE A 96 -0.57 14.19 -0.38
CA ILE A 96 0.53 15.17 -0.45
C ILE A 96 0.40 16.25 0.63
N VAL A 97 -0.83 16.71 0.91
CA VAL A 97 -1.07 17.89 1.76
C VAL A 97 -1.49 17.56 3.18
N ASP A 98 -2.07 16.38 3.43
CA ASP A 98 -2.72 16.02 4.70
C ASP A 98 -1.94 14.91 5.44
N GLN A 99 -0.67 15.20 5.73
CA GLN A 99 0.29 14.28 6.32
C GLN A 99 0.81 14.85 7.65
N ASP A 100 -0.06 14.84 8.66
CA ASP A 100 0.28 15.12 10.07
C ASP A 100 0.76 13.84 10.79
#